data_AF-T0YIR6-F1
#
_entry.id   AF-T0YIR6-F1
#
_cell.length_a   1.000
_cell.length_b   1.000
_cell.length_c   1.000
_cell.angle_alpha   90.00
_cell.angle_beta   90.00
_cell.angle_gamma   90.00
#
_symmetry.space_group_name_H-M   'P 1'
#
loop_
_entity.id
_entity.type
_entity.pdbx_description
1 polymer ?
#
loop_
_entity_poly.entity_id
_entity_poly.type
_entity_poly.pdbx_seq_one_letter_code
_entity_poly.pdbx_strand_id
1 'polypeptide(L)'
;MARWAQQHRDTLVLEERRLKGLQLLRQGIRPAEIAHRLAVSPQAVDHWKRRLETMGPESLRAQPRHGRLPFVEPKTIATLPEILARGAPSFGYQTDLWTLRRIASVLEK
;
A
#
# COMPACT_ATOMS: atom_id res chain seq x y z
N MET A 1 5.34 21.00 18.70
CA MET A 1 4.93 19.60 18.88
C MET A 1 4.38 19.09 17.55
N ALA A 2 4.94 18.03 16.98
CA ALA A 2 4.49 17.53 15.67
C ALA A 2 3.09 16.90 15.82
N ARG A 3 2.06 17.64 15.40
CA ARG A 3 0.66 17.22 15.44
C ARG A 3 0.42 16.23 14.32
N TRP A 4 0.82 14.98 14.55
CA TRP A 4 0.53 13.87 13.68
C TRP A 4 -0.94 13.44 13.78
N ALA A 5 -1.86 14.33 13.38
CA ALA A 5 -3.29 14.04 13.32
C ALA A 5 -3.59 13.37 11.97
N GLN A 6 -3.86 12.06 11.98
CA GLN A 6 -4.27 11.33 10.78
C GLN A 6 -5.69 10.81 10.96
N GLN A 7 -6.60 11.29 10.11
CA GLN A 7 -7.93 10.70 9.95
C GLN A 7 -7.92 9.48 9.01
N HIS A 8 -6.97 9.44 8.07
CA HIS A 8 -6.76 8.33 7.15
C HIS A 8 -5.32 7.82 7.25
N ARG A 9 -5.14 6.49 7.16
CA ARG A 9 -3.85 5.83 7.33
C ARG A 9 -2.96 5.97 6.09
N ASP A 10 -2.24 7.09 5.99
CA ASP A 10 -1.26 7.35 4.94
C ASP A 10 0.08 6.64 5.24
N THR A 11 0.54 5.82 4.29
CA THR A 11 1.77 5.03 4.42
C THR A 11 3.04 5.89 4.39
N LEU A 12 3.06 6.97 3.63
CA LEU A 12 4.22 7.86 3.51
C LEU A 12 4.43 8.64 4.80
N VAL A 13 3.34 9.17 5.38
CA VAL A 13 3.36 9.86 6.67
C VAL A 13 3.80 8.92 7.81
N LEU A 14 3.37 7.66 7.78
CA LEU A 14 3.82 6.66 8.76
C LEU A 14 5.29 6.28 8.59
N GLU A 15 5.78 6.21 7.36
CA GLU A 15 7.20 5.99 7.07
C GLU A 15 8.04 7.16 7.55
N GLU A 16 7.67 8.40 7.23
CA GLU A 16 8.40 9.59 7.68
C GLU A 16 8.52 9.61 9.20
N ARG A 17 7.44 9.24 9.91
CA ARG A 17 7.45 9.14 11.38
C ARG A 17 8.42 8.07 11.89
N ARG A 18 8.45 6.90 11.25
CA ARG A 18 9.42 5.83 11.57
C ARG A 18 10.86 6.26 11.32
N LEU A 19 11.12 6.94 10.22
CA LEU A 19 12.45 7.43 9.86
C LEU A 19 12.92 8.55 10.80
N LYS A 20 12.03 9.44 11.25
CA LYS A 20 12.33 10.38 12.35
C LYS A 20 12.65 9.64 13.65
N GLY A 21 11.89 8.59 13.98
CA GLY A 21 12.19 7.72 15.12
C GLY A 21 13.57 7.08 15.05
N LEU A 22 13.96 6.58 13.87
CA LEU A 22 15.30 6.04 13.60
C LEU A 22 16.40 7.08 13.85
N GLN A 23 16.23 8.31 13.37
CA GLN A 23 17.20 9.38 13.58
C GLN A 23 17.39 9.66 15.08
N LEU A 24 16.30 9.73 15.84
CA LEU A 24 16.34 9.96 17.29
C LEU A 24 16.96 8.78 18.05
N LEU A 25 16.69 7.54 17.62
CA LEU A 25 17.33 6.34 18.18
C LEU A 25 18.85 6.36 17.95
N ARG A 26 19.30 6.77 16.76
CA ARG A 26 20.74 6.93 16.45
C ARG A 26 21.41 8.02 17.27
N GLN A 27 20.66 9.04 17.70
CA GLN A 27 21.14 10.08 18.62
C GLN A 27 21.17 9.62 20.09
N GLY A 28 20.81 8.36 20.38
CA GLY A 28 20.81 7.81 21.74
C GLY A 28 19.63 8.29 22.62
N ILE A 29 18.60 8.88 22.01
CA ILE A 29 17.43 9.36 22.75
C ILE A 29 16.62 8.14 23.25
N ARG A 30 16.16 8.22 24.51
CA ARG A 30 15.41 7.15 25.14
C ARG A 30 14.07 6.90 24.43
N PRO A 31 13.63 5.65 24.24
CA PRO A 31 12.38 5.32 23.54
C PRO A 31 11.12 6.04 24.07
N ALA A 32 11.03 6.25 25.39
CA ALA A 32 9.91 6.97 26.01
C ALA A 32 9.83 8.44 25.56
N GLU A 33 10.99 9.10 25.44
CA GLU A 33 11.07 10.49 24.97
C GLU A 33 10.75 10.58 23.47
N ILE A 34 11.21 9.61 22.68
CA ILE A 34 10.86 9.51 21.26
C ILE A 34 9.36 9.33 21.08
N ALA A 35 8.73 8.49 21.90
CA ALA A 35 7.30 8.25 21.88
C ALA A 35 6.50 9.53 22.12
N HIS A 36 6.92 10.32 23.12
CA HIS A 36 6.33 11.63 23.40
C HIS A 36 6.53 12.62 22.24
N ARG A 37 7.75 12.75 21.71
CA ARG A 37 8.06 13.68 20.59
C ARG A 37 7.29 13.37 19.32
N LEU A 38 7.08 12.09 19.02
CA LEU A 38 6.43 11.63 17.79
C LEU A 38 4.95 11.31 17.97
N ALA A 39 4.39 11.52 19.16
CA ALA A 39 3.01 11.16 19.50
C ALA A 39 2.65 9.72 19.10
N VAL A 40 3.52 8.77 19.46
CA VAL A 40 3.32 7.33 19.27
C VAL A 40 3.41 6.60 20.60
N SER A 41 3.00 5.33 20.64
CA SER A 41 3.18 4.52 21.84
C SER A 41 4.65 4.11 22.04
N PRO A 42 5.13 3.97 23.29
CA PRO A 42 6.46 3.43 23.58
C PRO A 42 6.70 2.06 22.95
N GLN A 43 5.66 1.21 22.89
CA GLN A 43 5.71 -0.11 22.26
C GLN A 43 6.01 -0.03 20.75
N ALA A 44 5.51 1.00 20.06
CA ALA A 44 5.81 1.20 18.64
C ALA A 44 7.29 1.52 18.44
N VAL A 45 7.87 2.37 19.29
CA VAL A 45 9.30 2.72 19.23
C VAL A 45 10.17 1.50 19.54
N ASP A 46 9.80 0.70 20.54
CA ASP A 46 10.50 -0.54 20.87
C ASP A 46 10.46 -1.55 19.71
N HIS A 47 9.31 -1.68 19.04
CA HIS A 47 9.20 -2.50 17.84
C HIS A 47 10.11 -1.99 16.72
N TRP A 48 10.22 -0.66 16.50
CA TRP A 48 11.13 -0.11 15.49
C TRP A 48 12.59 -0.40 15.82
N LYS A 49 12.97 -0.28 17.10
CA LYS A 49 14.31 -0.60 17.57
C LYS A 49 14.66 -2.08 17.31
N ARG A 50 13.79 -3.00 17.71
CA ARG A 50 13.98 -4.44 17.43
C ARG A 50 14.07 -4.73 15.93
N ARG A 51 13.19 -4.12 15.13
CA ARG A 51 13.18 -4.28 13.67
C ARG A 51 14.48 -3.78 13.04
N LEU A 52 15.01 -2.66 13.52
CA LEU A 52 16.28 -2.08 13.11
C LEU A 52 17.47 -3.00 13.43
N GLU A 53 17.49 -3.60 14.62
CA GLU A 53 18.55 -4.51 15.06
C GLU A 53 18.58 -5.79 14.21
N THR A 54 17.41 -6.32 13.81
CA THR A 54 17.34 -7.57 13.03
C THR A 54 17.49 -7.36 11.51
N MET A 55 16.89 -6.32 10.94
CA MET A 55 16.74 -6.15 9.48
C MET A 55 17.35 -4.84 8.95
N GLY A 56 17.97 -4.03 9.81
CA GLY A 56 18.60 -2.77 9.43
C GLY A 56 17.61 -1.63 9.11
N PRO A 57 18.14 -0.48 8.66
CA PRO A 57 17.37 0.77 8.50
C PRO A 57 16.23 0.69 7.48
N GLU A 58 16.42 -0.09 6.42
CA GLU A 58 15.46 -0.28 5.34
C GLU A 58 14.15 -0.92 5.82
N SER A 59 14.20 -1.65 6.93
CA SER A 59 13.03 -2.28 7.53
C SER A 59 11.96 -1.28 8.03
N LEU A 60 12.32 0.00 8.19
CA LEU A 60 11.41 1.04 8.65
C LEU A 60 10.70 1.79 7.51
N ARG A 61 11.14 1.60 6.26
CA ARG A 61 10.48 2.15 5.07
C ARG A 61 9.09 1.54 4.87
N ALA A 62 8.20 2.25 4.18
CA ALA A 62 6.92 1.66 3.81
C ALA A 62 7.18 0.51 2.84
N GLN A 63 6.77 -0.69 3.23
CA GLN A 63 6.66 -1.77 2.28
C GLN A 63 5.39 -1.57 1.45
N PRO A 64 5.44 -1.83 0.12
CA PRO A 64 4.24 -1.87 -0.69
C PRO A 64 3.24 -2.80 -0.02
N ARG A 65 2.04 -2.29 0.27
CA ARG A 65 0.95 -3.15 0.73
C ARG A 65 0.51 -3.99 -0.45
N HIS A 66 1.00 -5.21 -0.53
CA HIS A 66 0.32 -6.23 -1.31
C HIS A 66 -0.95 -6.56 -0.53
N GLY A 67 -2.05 -5.86 -0.84
CA GLY A 67 -3.37 -6.39 -0.56
C GLY A 67 -3.57 -7.72 -1.30
N ARG A 68 -4.80 -8.26 -1.30
CA ARG A 68 -5.12 -9.37 -2.20
C ARG A 68 -4.67 -8.98 -3.60
N LEU A 69 -3.81 -9.81 -4.21
CA LEU A 69 -3.35 -9.59 -5.57
C LEU A 69 -4.59 -9.43 -6.47
N PRO A 70 -4.55 -8.51 -7.47
CA PRO A 70 -5.62 -8.42 -8.45
C PRO A 70 -5.92 -9.80 -9.02
N PHE A 71 -7.18 -10.18 -9.12
CA PHE A 71 -7.56 -11.46 -9.72
C PHE A 71 -7.22 -11.51 -11.22
N VAL A 72 -7.15 -10.35 -11.86
CA VAL A 72 -6.88 -10.19 -13.29
C VAL A 72 -5.48 -9.61 -13.49
N GLU A 73 -4.68 -10.23 -14.34
CA GLU A 73 -3.32 -9.76 -14.64
C GLU A 73 -3.35 -8.39 -15.35
N PRO A 74 -2.42 -7.46 -15.05
CA PRO A 74 -2.38 -6.14 -15.68
C PRO A 74 -2.35 -6.19 -17.23
N LYS A 75 -1.70 -7.21 -17.80
CA LYS A 75 -1.66 -7.42 -19.26
C LYS A 75 -3.05 -7.70 -19.83
N THR A 76 -3.86 -8.47 -19.12
CA THR A 76 -5.25 -8.76 -19.47
C THR A 76 -6.14 -7.52 -19.34
N ILE A 77 -5.84 -6.63 -18.40
CA ILE A 77 -6.55 -5.33 -18.31
C ILE A 77 -6.15 -4.43 -19.48
N ALA A 78 -4.88 -4.46 -19.91
CA ALA A 78 -4.38 -3.62 -21.00
C ALA A 78 -5.02 -3.94 -22.36
N THR A 79 -5.53 -5.16 -22.58
CA THR A 79 -6.26 -5.53 -23.80
C THR A 79 -7.74 -5.11 -23.78
N LEU A 80 -8.25 -4.69 -22.63
CA LEU A 80 -9.67 -4.34 -22.46
C LEU A 80 -10.15 -3.24 -23.42
N PRO A 81 -9.41 -2.14 -23.67
CA PRO A 81 -9.85 -1.12 -24.61
C PRO A 81 -10.08 -1.66 -26.03
N GLU A 82 -9.20 -2.55 -26.51
CA GLU A 82 -9.33 -3.16 -27.83
C GLU A 82 -10.53 -4.12 -27.90
N ILE A 83 -10.76 -4.89 -26.84
CA ILE A 83 -11.91 -5.80 -26.72
C ILE A 83 -13.22 -5.00 -26.73
N LEU A 84 -13.29 -3.95 -25.92
CA LEU A 84 -14.49 -3.11 -25.83
C LEU A 84 -14.76 -2.39 -27.16
N ALA A 85 -13.71 -1.93 -27.86
CA ALA A 85 -13.82 -1.24 -29.15
C ALA A 85 -14.32 -2.15 -30.29
N ARG A 86 -14.07 -3.45 -30.23
CA ARG A 86 -14.64 -4.42 -31.20
C ARG A 86 -16.15 -4.58 -31.04
N GLY A 87 -16.71 -4.18 -29.89
CA GLY A 87 -18.12 -4.33 -29.58
C GLY A 87 -18.48 -5.74 -29.09
N ALA A 88 -19.48 -5.82 -28.22
CA ALA A 88 -19.94 -7.09 -27.66
C ALA A 88 -20.46 -8.09 -28.73
N PRO A 89 -21.08 -7.65 -29.86
CA PRO A 89 -21.53 -8.58 -30.89
C PRO A 89 -20.41 -9.38 -31.56
N SER A 90 -19.21 -8.82 -31.67
CA SER A 90 -18.04 -9.54 -32.20
C SER A 90 -17.60 -10.72 -31.31
N PHE A 91 -18.06 -10.76 -30.06
CA PHE A 91 -17.83 -11.86 -29.12
C PHE A 91 -19.06 -12.77 -28.93
N GLY A 92 -20.08 -12.62 -29.78
CA GLY A 92 -21.27 -13.49 -29.80
C GLY A 92 -22.45 -13.01 -28.94
N TYR A 93 -22.44 -11.76 -28.48
CA TYR A 93 -23.57 -11.18 -27.75
C TYR A 93 -24.59 -10.51 -28.69
N GLN A 94 -25.88 -10.54 -28.35
CA GLN A 94 -26.94 -9.98 -29.20
C GLN A 94 -26.98 -8.44 -29.25
N THR A 95 -26.43 -7.78 -28.22
CA THR A 95 -26.47 -6.33 -28.05
C THR A 95 -25.08 -5.83 -27.72
N ASP A 96 -24.79 -4.57 -28.06
CA ASP A 96 -23.51 -3.93 -27.74
C ASP A 96 -23.35 -3.49 -26.27
N LEU A 97 -24.13 -4.11 -25.38
CA LEU A 97 -24.07 -3.84 -23.95
C LEU A 97 -22.93 -4.62 -23.30
N TRP A 98 -21.97 -3.91 -22.72
CA TRP A 98 -20.97 -4.50 -21.85
C TRP A 98 -21.44 -4.54 -20.40
N THR A 99 -21.30 -5.70 -19.78
CA THR A 99 -21.49 -5.88 -18.33
C THR A 99 -20.23 -6.51 -17.74
N LEU A 100 -19.99 -6.34 -16.44
CA LEU A 100 -18.83 -6.95 -15.78
C LEU A 100 -18.78 -8.48 -16.00
N ARG A 101 -19.93 -9.15 -16.02
CA ARG A 101 -20.02 -10.60 -16.31
C ARG A 101 -19.59 -10.93 -17.74
N ARG A 102 -20.05 -10.15 -18.74
CA ARG A 102 -19.65 -10.34 -20.14
C ARG A 102 -18.17 -10.09 -20.36
N ILE A 103 -17.63 -9.05 -19.72
CA ILE A 103 -16.20 -8.74 -19.73
C ILE A 103 -15.42 -9.91 -19.12
N ALA A 104 -15.79 -10.40 -17.94
CA ALA A 104 -15.14 -11.54 -17.31
C ALA A 104 -15.14 -12.78 -18.22
N SER A 105 -16.27 -13.14 -18.83
CA SER A 105 -16.34 -14.30 -19.74
C SER A 105 -15.49 -14.15 -21.01
N VAL A 106 -15.20 -12.93 -21.46
CA VAL A 106 -14.28 -12.69 -22.59
C VAL A 106 -12.83 -12.73 -22.13
N LEU A 107 -12.53 -12.28 -20.90
CA LEU A 107 -11.18 -12.31 -20.32
C LEU A 107 -10.75 -13.69 -19.78
N GLU A 108 -11.70 -14.60 -19.54
CA GLU A 108 -11.45 -15.99 -19.09
C GLU A 108 -11.14 -16.97 -20.24
N LYS A 109 -11.36 -16.58 -21.50
CA LYS A 109 -11.07 -17.39 -22.69
C LYS A 109 -9.67 -17.12 -23.22
#